data_AF-A0A5M8P367-F1
#
_entry.id   AF-A0A5M8P367-F1
#
_cell.length_a   1.000
_cell.length_b   1.000
_cell.length_c   1.000
_cell.angle_alpha   90.00
_cell.angle_beta   90.00
_cell.angle_gamma   90.00
#
_symmetry.space_group_name_H-M   'P 1'
#
loop_
_entity.id
_entity.type
_entity.pdbx_description
1 polymer ?
#
loop_
_entity_poly.entity_id
_entity_poly.type
_entity_poly.pdbx_seq_one_letter_code
_entity_poly.pdbx_strand_id
1 'polypeptide(L)'
;MEKEKENIDIILTDAEERFCELYVYGGYEFAGQARKCYEEVFGNEHKNTYLLSRRFLSKPHILAKVKELAATIQNETETLAVKLQIAETLKAVMEETATAQYEDRFGGTLSPAPLRAVSVNAAKALMELYPVKHAQEAKLRIEGADGNVIFNVIVPEIKAKDED
;
A
#
# COMPACT_ATOMS: atom_id res chain seq x y z
N MET A 1 -40.90 8.21 18.10
CA MET A 1 -40.36 9.38 17.36
C MET A 1 -39.04 8.95 16.75
N GLU A 2 -39.15 8.30 15.60
CA GLU A 2 -38.03 7.92 14.76
C GLU A 2 -37.44 9.22 14.20
N LYS A 3 -36.14 9.46 14.42
CA LYS A 3 -35.43 10.50 13.69
C LYS A 3 -34.82 9.82 12.49
N GLU A 4 -35.43 10.05 11.34
CA GLU A 4 -34.89 9.77 10.02
C GLU A 4 -33.44 10.25 9.96
N LYS A 5 -32.52 9.30 9.77
CA LYS A 5 -31.17 9.60 9.35
C LYS A 5 -31.26 9.97 7.88
N GLU A 6 -31.50 11.23 7.61
CA GLU A 6 -31.17 11.81 6.32
C GLU A 6 -29.64 11.74 6.17
N ASN A 7 -29.17 10.66 5.54
CA ASN A 7 -27.86 10.63 4.89
C ASN A 7 -27.96 11.59 3.70
N ILE A 8 -27.90 12.88 4.00
CA ILE A 8 -27.45 13.85 3.01
C ILE A 8 -25.97 13.53 2.86
N ASP A 9 -25.57 13.05 1.69
CA ASP A 9 -24.16 13.00 1.29
C ASP A 9 -23.66 14.45 1.26
N ILE A 10 -23.34 14.99 2.43
CA ILE A 10 -22.72 16.30 2.58
C ILE A 10 -21.33 16.11 2.00
N ILE A 11 -21.17 16.54 0.75
CA ILE A 11 -19.89 16.59 0.07
C ILE A 11 -18.97 17.45 0.95
N LEU A 12 -17.97 16.81 1.57
CA LEU A 12 -16.96 17.50 2.35
C LEU A 12 -16.25 18.50 1.43
N THR A 13 -16.03 19.71 1.91
CA THR A 13 -15.18 20.66 1.18
C THR A 13 -13.73 20.16 1.26
N ASP A 14 -12.92 20.44 0.24
CA ASP A 14 -11.50 20.06 0.17
C ASP A 14 -10.71 20.43 1.46
N ALA A 15 -10.98 21.61 2.03
CA ALA A 15 -10.40 22.03 3.31
C ALA A 15 -10.86 21.15 4.50
N GLU A 16 -12.12 20.74 4.53
CA GLU A 16 -12.65 19.89 5.60
C GLU A 16 -12.09 18.46 5.52
N GLU A 17 -11.91 17.93 4.30
CA GLU A 17 -11.24 16.65 4.06
C GLU A 17 -9.78 16.72 4.49
N ARG A 18 -9.06 17.78 4.08
CA ARG A 18 -7.67 17.99 4.47
C ARG A 18 -7.47 18.05 5.98
N PHE A 19 -8.39 18.70 6.70
CA PHE A 19 -8.38 18.71 8.15
C PHE A 19 -8.53 17.29 8.73
N CYS A 20 -9.48 16.50 8.22
CA CYS A 20 -9.71 15.14 8.69
C CYS A 20 -8.48 14.25 8.44
N GLU A 21 -7.85 14.35 7.27
CA GLU A 21 -6.63 13.64 6.94
C GLU A 21 -5.48 14.01 7.90
N LEU A 22 -5.22 15.30 8.11
CA LEU A 22 -4.17 15.76 9.02
C LEU A 22 -4.44 15.33 10.46
N TYR A 23 -5.70 15.37 10.90
CA TYR A 23 -6.09 14.99 12.25
C TYR A 23 -5.88 13.50 12.54
N VAL A 24 -5.96 12.64 11.52
CA VAL A 24 -5.86 11.19 11.66
C VAL A 24 -4.47 10.66 11.24
N TYR A 25 -3.94 11.10 10.08
CA TYR A 25 -2.67 10.65 9.51
C TYR A 25 -1.48 11.58 9.78
N GLY A 26 -1.69 12.77 10.34
CA GLY A 26 -0.65 13.81 10.47
C GLY A 26 0.44 13.55 11.52
N GLY A 27 0.67 12.29 11.88
CA GLY A 27 1.79 11.85 12.72
C GLY A 27 1.86 12.56 14.09
N TYR A 28 3.07 12.68 14.63
CA TYR A 28 3.30 13.27 15.94
C TYR A 28 2.86 14.75 16.05
N GLU A 29 2.97 15.50 14.96
CA GLU A 29 2.78 16.96 14.97
C GLU A 29 1.31 17.35 14.96
N PHE A 30 0.46 16.60 14.26
CA PHE A 30 -0.93 16.98 13.98
C PHE A 30 -1.96 15.95 14.46
N ALA A 31 -1.63 14.65 14.53
CA ALA A 31 -2.64 13.64 14.87
C ALA A 31 -3.25 13.89 16.26
N GLY A 32 -4.58 13.90 16.35
CA GLY A 32 -5.31 14.22 17.57
C GLY A 32 -5.29 15.70 18.00
N GLN A 33 -4.49 16.55 17.34
CA GLN A 33 -4.31 17.96 17.70
C GLN A 33 -5.24 18.86 16.87
N ALA A 34 -6.52 18.94 17.28
CA ALA A 34 -7.55 19.67 16.55
C ALA A 34 -7.19 21.15 16.32
N ARG A 35 -6.53 21.79 17.28
CA ARG A 35 -6.11 23.19 17.17
C ARG A 35 -5.09 23.37 16.04
N LYS A 36 -4.00 22.61 16.05
CA LYS A 36 -2.92 22.75 15.06
C LYS A 36 -3.39 22.36 13.65
N CYS A 37 -4.19 21.30 13.54
CA CYS A 37 -4.78 20.92 12.25
C CYS A 37 -5.67 22.03 11.69
N TYR A 38 -6.42 22.71 12.55
CA TYR A 38 -7.29 23.81 12.14
C TYR A 38 -6.47 25.05 11.75
N GLU A 39 -5.40 25.36 12.48
CA GLU A 39 -4.48 26.46 12.17
C GLU A 39 -3.77 26.24 10.83
N GLU A 40 -3.39 25.00 10.51
CA GLU A 40 -2.74 24.65 9.23
C GLU A 40 -3.68 24.78 8.04
N VAL A 41 -4.95 24.39 8.19
CA VAL A 41 -5.91 24.35 7.09
C VAL A 41 -6.64 25.68 6.90
N PHE A 42 -7.06 26.34 7.98
CA PHE A 42 -7.89 27.54 7.95
C PHE A 42 -7.12 28.81 8.34
N GLY A 43 -5.85 28.69 8.74
CA GLY A 43 -5.01 29.81 9.14
C GLY A 43 -5.26 30.30 10.58
N ASN A 44 -4.51 31.33 10.97
CA ASN A 44 -4.49 31.93 12.32
C ASN A 44 -5.32 33.23 12.42
N GLU A 45 -6.38 33.37 11.64
CA GLU A 45 -7.12 34.64 11.54
C GLU A 45 -8.00 34.95 12.76
N HIS A 46 -8.32 33.95 13.58
CA HIS A 46 -9.26 34.10 14.69
C HIS A 46 -8.58 34.03 16.06
N LYS A 47 -8.90 35.00 16.93
CA LYS A 47 -8.38 35.05 18.32
C LYS A 47 -8.73 33.83 19.18
N ASN A 48 -9.66 32.98 18.73
CA ASN A 48 -10.15 31.83 19.50
C ASN A 48 -10.16 30.53 18.67
N THR A 49 -9.04 30.22 18.03
CA THR A 49 -8.85 28.99 17.23
C THR A 49 -9.11 27.71 18.02
N TYR A 50 -8.88 27.72 19.33
CA TYR A 50 -9.15 26.58 20.20
C TYR A 50 -10.64 26.22 20.26
N LEU A 51 -11.54 27.18 20.47
CA LEU A 51 -12.97 26.91 20.49
C LEU A 51 -13.52 26.57 19.10
N LEU A 52 -13.02 27.24 18.06
CA LEU A 52 -13.43 27.00 16.69
C LEU A 52 -13.07 25.58 16.22
N SER A 53 -11.84 25.14 16.46
CA SER A 53 -11.38 23.79 16.11
C SER A 53 -12.20 22.70 16.80
N ARG A 54 -12.52 22.87 18.09
CA ARG A 54 -13.38 21.92 18.83
C ARG A 54 -14.81 21.90 18.32
N ARG A 55 -15.38 23.06 18.03
CA ARG A 55 -16.73 23.18 17.45
C ARG A 55 -16.77 22.57 16.05
N PHE A 56 -15.72 22.75 15.26
CA PHE A 56 -15.56 22.18 13.93
C PHE A 56 -15.49 20.65 13.99
N LEU A 57 -14.67 20.09 14.89
CA LEU A 57 -14.59 18.63 15.10
C LEU A 57 -15.92 18.03 15.61
N SER A 58 -16.71 18.82 16.34
CA SER A 58 -18.01 18.40 16.86
C SER A 58 -19.11 18.38 15.78
N LYS A 59 -18.85 18.86 14.56
CA LYS A 59 -19.79 18.75 13.45
C LYS A 59 -20.01 17.27 13.08
N PRO A 60 -21.25 16.83 12.82
CA PRO A 60 -21.55 15.41 12.63
C PRO A 60 -20.88 14.78 11.39
N HIS A 61 -20.77 15.50 10.27
CA HIS A 61 -20.12 15.00 9.05
C HIS A 61 -18.60 14.88 9.23
N ILE A 62 -17.96 15.85 9.89
CA ILE A 62 -16.52 15.79 10.22
C ILE A 62 -16.22 14.62 11.15
N LEU A 63 -17.01 14.47 12.21
CA LEU A 63 -16.86 13.37 13.16
C LEU A 63 -17.07 12.01 12.48
N ALA A 64 -18.06 11.90 11.60
CA ALA A 64 -18.29 10.69 10.81
C ALA A 64 -17.07 10.34 9.95
N LYS A 65 -16.50 11.32 9.23
CA LYS A 65 -15.32 11.10 8.40
C LYS A 65 -14.08 10.74 9.22
N VAL A 66 -13.82 11.44 10.32
CA VAL A 66 -12.71 11.11 11.23
C VAL A 66 -12.84 9.69 11.77
N LYS A 67 -14.06 9.26 12.11
CA LYS A 67 -14.33 7.90 12.59
C LYS A 67 -14.10 6.86 11.49
N GLU A 68 -14.51 7.15 10.26
CA GLU A 68 -14.23 6.30 9.09
C GLU A 68 -12.73 6.14 8.87
N LEU A 69 -11.97 7.25 8.85
CA LEU A 69 -10.52 7.24 8.68
C LEU A 69 -9.79 6.54 9.85
N ALA A 70 -10.29 6.68 11.08
CA ALA A 70 -9.74 5.93 12.21
C ALA A 70 -10.00 4.42 12.08
N ALA A 71 -11.18 4.04 11.58
CA ALA A 71 -11.52 2.65 11.34
C ALA A 71 -10.70 2.02 10.20
N THR A 72 -10.38 2.79 9.14
CA THR A 72 -9.49 2.30 8.07
C THR A 72 -8.09 2.02 8.61
N ILE A 73 -7.50 2.91 9.40
CA ILE A 73 -6.20 2.65 10.07
C ILE A 73 -6.27 1.39 10.92
N GLN A 74 -7.33 1.24 11.72
CA GLN A 74 -7.47 0.05 12.57
C GLN A 74 -7.54 -1.23 11.72
N ASN A 75 -8.35 -1.24 10.67
CA ASN A 75 -8.44 -2.38 9.76
C ASN A 75 -7.11 -2.67 9.04
N GLU A 76 -6.37 -1.64 8.63
CA GLU A 76 -5.06 -1.77 7.98
C GLU A 76 -4.01 -2.36 8.93
N THR A 77 -3.97 -1.88 10.18
CA THR A 77 -3.06 -2.40 11.21
C THR A 77 -3.39 -3.85 11.59
N GLU A 78 -4.66 -4.19 11.74
CA GLU A 78 -5.11 -5.57 11.96
C GLU A 78 -4.75 -6.48 10.78
N THR A 79 -5.01 -6.02 9.56
CA THR A 79 -4.64 -6.76 8.34
C THR A 79 -3.14 -6.97 8.24
N LEU A 80 -2.33 -5.95 8.56
CA LEU A 80 -0.88 -6.05 8.57
C LEU A 80 -0.39 -7.04 9.63
N ALA A 81 -0.95 -7.00 10.85
CA ALA A 81 -0.60 -7.94 11.92
C ALA A 81 -0.89 -9.39 11.52
N VAL A 82 -2.07 -9.65 10.91
CA VAL A 82 -2.43 -10.98 10.40
C VAL A 82 -1.47 -11.42 9.29
N LYS A 83 -1.14 -10.53 8.35
CA LYS A 83 -0.15 -10.84 7.30
C LYS A 83 1.23 -11.16 7.87
N LEU A 84 1.65 -10.50 8.95
CA LEU A 84 2.92 -10.78 9.62
C LEU A 84 2.88 -12.15 10.31
N GLN A 85 1.79 -12.46 11.02
CA GLN A 85 1.60 -13.76 11.66
C GLN A 85 1.61 -14.91 10.63
N ILE A 86 0.86 -14.77 9.53
CA ILE A 86 0.85 -15.75 8.44
C ILE A 86 2.27 -15.90 7.86
N ALA A 87 3.00 -14.80 7.68
CA ALA A 87 4.36 -14.86 7.15
C ALA A 87 5.33 -15.63 8.05
N GLU A 88 5.23 -15.44 9.37
CA GLU A 88 6.03 -16.20 10.33
C GLU A 88 5.72 -17.70 10.25
N THR A 89 4.44 -18.08 10.19
CA THR A 89 4.06 -19.49 10.06
C THR A 89 4.56 -20.11 8.75
N LEU A 90 4.46 -19.39 7.63
CA LEU A 90 4.97 -19.87 6.35
C LEU A 90 6.49 -20.01 6.35
N LYS A 91 7.22 -19.10 7.01
CA LYS A 91 8.68 -19.23 7.19
C LYS A 91 9.04 -20.47 8.00
N ALA A 92 8.33 -20.74 9.10
CA ALA A 92 8.55 -21.93 9.91
C ALA A 92 8.30 -23.22 9.11
N VAL A 93 7.18 -23.29 8.36
CA VAL A 93 6.87 -24.44 7.48
C VAL A 93 7.95 -24.61 6.41
N MET A 94 8.41 -23.52 5.80
CA MET A 94 9.48 -23.59 4.80
C MET A 94 10.77 -24.17 5.37
N GLU A 95 11.19 -23.75 6.56
CA GLU A 95 12.41 -24.20 7.22
C GLU A 95 12.33 -25.67 7.64
N GLU A 96 11.19 -26.07 8.24
CA GLU A 96 10.94 -27.47 8.62
C GLU A 96 10.95 -28.39 7.40
N THR A 97 10.20 -28.05 6.36
CA THR A 97 10.05 -28.89 5.15
C THR A 97 11.25 -28.83 4.20
N ALA A 98 12.13 -27.84 4.37
CA ALA A 98 13.46 -27.82 3.76
C ALA A 98 14.47 -28.68 4.56
N THR A 99 14.26 -28.87 5.84
CA THR A 99 14.99 -29.83 6.70
C THR A 99 14.69 -31.31 6.45
N ALA A 100 13.40 -31.58 6.55
CA ALA A 100 12.90 -32.80 7.13
C ALA A 100 13.06 -34.03 6.25
N GLN A 101 13.23 -35.17 6.92
CA GLN A 101 13.24 -36.50 6.35
C GLN A 101 12.32 -37.37 7.20
N TYR A 102 11.43 -38.12 6.56
CA TYR A 102 10.51 -39.02 7.24
C TYR A 102 10.77 -40.45 6.83
N GLU A 103 10.41 -41.37 7.71
CA GLU A 103 10.50 -42.80 7.49
C GLU A 103 9.09 -43.41 7.48
N ASP A 104 8.90 -44.44 6.68
CA ASP A 104 7.69 -45.25 6.68
C ASP A 104 7.63 -46.12 7.96
N ARG A 105 6.46 -46.70 8.26
CA ARG A 105 6.22 -47.60 9.39
C ARG A 105 7.18 -48.79 9.45
N PHE A 106 7.77 -49.15 8.31
CA PHE A 106 8.73 -50.25 8.17
C PHE A 106 10.20 -49.77 8.19
N GLY A 107 10.47 -48.50 8.50
CA GLY A 107 11.83 -47.94 8.62
C GLY A 107 12.49 -47.54 7.29
N GLY A 108 11.73 -47.53 6.18
CA GLY A 108 12.24 -47.07 4.89
C GLY A 108 12.19 -45.55 4.78
N THR A 109 13.26 -44.91 4.32
CA THR A 109 13.28 -43.45 4.12
C THR A 109 12.34 -43.04 2.98
N LEU A 110 11.45 -42.09 3.26
CA LEU A 110 10.55 -41.52 2.25
C LEU A 110 11.28 -40.47 1.42
N SER A 111 10.88 -40.36 0.14
CA SER A 111 11.42 -39.32 -0.73
C SER A 111 11.15 -37.93 -0.14
N PRO A 112 12.14 -37.03 -0.09
CA PRO A 112 11.95 -35.67 0.41
C PRO A 112 11.21 -34.76 -0.58
N ALA A 113 11.03 -35.19 -1.84
CA ALA A 113 10.44 -34.36 -2.90
C ALA A 113 9.06 -33.75 -2.55
N PRO A 114 8.13 -34.46 -1.89
CA PRO A 114 6.85 -33.88 -1.47
C PRO A 114 7.03 -32.73 -0.46
N LEU A 115 7.96 -32.84 0.49
CA LEU A 115 8.23 -31.77 1.47
C LEU A 115 8.87 -30.55 0.79
N ARG A 116 9.78 -30.78 -0.17
CA ARG A 116 10.36 -29.68 -0.96
C ARG A 116 9.31 -28.92 -1.75
N ALA A 117 8.33 -29.63 -2.31
CA ALA A 117 7.20 -29.00 -2.99
C ALA A 117 6.37 -28.13 -2.05
N VAL A 118 6.13 -28.56 -0.81
CA VAL A 118 5.45 -27.74 0.22
C VAL A 118 6.26 -26.47 0.54
N SER A 119 7.58 -26.59 0.70
CA SER A 119 8.47 -25.44 0.94
C SER A 119 8.39 -24.41 -0.21
N VAL A 120 8.42 -24.86 -1.47
CA VAL A 120 8.29 -23.99 -2.65
C VAL A 120 6.92 -23.32 -2.71
N ASN A 121 5.84 -24.05 -2.38
CA ASN A 121 4.49 -23.49 -2.34
C ASN A 121 4.33 -22.43 -1.23
N ALA A 122 4.90 -22.67 -0.06
CA ALA A 122 4.93 -21.69 1.03
C ALA A 122 5.73 -20.44 0.64
N ALA A 123 6.86 -20.60 -0.05
CA ALA A 123 7.64 -19.50 -0.60
C ALA A 123 6.83 -18.67 -1.61
N LYS A 124 6.08 -19.33 -2.49
CA LYS A 124 5.19 -18.67 -3.44
C LYS A 124 4.08 -17.86 -2.74
N ALA A 125 3.44 -18.44 -1.73
CA ALA A 125 2.43 -17.74 -0.94
C ALA A 125 3.02 -16.49 -0.25
N LEU A 126 4.25 -16.57 0.28
CA LEU A 126 4.94 -15.40 0.83
C LEU A 126 5.20 -14.31 -0.22
N MET A 127 5.58 -14.69 -1.44
CA MET A 127 5.76 -13.75 -2.55
C MET A 127 4.44 -13.08 -2.97
N GLU A 128 3.31 -13.78 -2.87
CA GLU A 128 1.99 -13.22 -3.16
C GLU A 128 1.52 -12.27 -2.04
N LEU A 129 1.77 -12.61 -0.76
CA LEU A 129 1.47 -11.73 0.37
C LEU A 129 2.34 -10.46 0.39
N TYR A 130 3.63 -10.60 0.06
CA TYR A 130 4.63 -9.53 0.02
C TYR A 130 5.34 -9.54 -1.34
N PRO A 131 4.68 -9.01 -2.40
CA PRO A 131 5.30 -8.94 -3.70
C PRO A 131 6.60 -8.14 -3.60
N VAL A 132 7.71 -8.80 -3.93
CA VAL A 132 9.02 -8.17 -4.05
C VAL A 132 8.93 -7.23 -5.25
N LYS A 133 8.57 -5.97 -4.99
CA LYS A 133 8.65 -4.90 -5.97
C LYS A 133 10.12 -4.81 -6.38
N HIS A 134 10.45 -5.37 -7.52
CA HIS A 134 11.74 -5.08 -8.14
C HIS A 134 11.69 -3.58 -8.46
N ALA A 135 12.48 -2.80 -7.74
CA ALA A 135 12.75 -1.40 -8.06
C ALA A 135 13.60 -1.34 -9.34
N GLN A 136 13.03 -1.79 -10.45
CA GLN A 136 13.48 -1.49 -11.79
C GLN A 136 12.32 -0.85 -12.54
N GLU A 137 11.85 0.29 -12.03
CA GLU A 137 11.56 1.38 -12.96
C GLU A 137 12.90 1.89 -13.47
N ALA A 138 13.51 1.16 -14.41
CA ALA A 138 14.29 1.83 -15.44
C ALA A 138 13.28 2.69 -16.19
N LYS A 139 13.07 3.90 -15.70
CA LYS A 139 12.37 4.98 -16.37
C LYS A 139 13.19 5.31 -17.61
N LEU A 140 13.13 4.44 -18.63
CA LEU A 140 13.37 4.83 -19.99
C LEU A 140 12.32 5.91 -20.24
N ARG A 141 12.75 7.17 -20.11
CA ARG A 141 12.07 8.31 -20.72
C ARG A 141 12.14 8.07 -22.23
N ILE A 142 11.24 7.24 -22.73
CA ILE A 142 10.80 7.32 -24.11
C ILE A 142 9.82 8.50 -24.10
N GLU A 143 10.37 9.71 -24.23
CA GLU A 143 9.59 10.81 -24.76
C GLU A 143 9.32 10.47 -26.23
N GLY A 144 8.19 9.80 -26.44
CA GLY A 144 7.70 9.37 -27.73
C GLY A 144 6.26 8.97 -27.54
N ALA A 145 5.37 9.96 -27.62
CA ALA A 145 3.96 9.69 -27.79
C ALA A 145 3.80 8.76 -29.00
N ASP A 146 2.99 7.72 -28.83
CA ASP A 146 2.60 6.74 -29.84
C ASP A 146 3.64 5.67 -30.20
N GLY A 147 3.87 4.74 -29.26
CA GLY A 147 3.81 3.28 -29.46
C GLY A 147 4.61 2.59 -30.56
N ASN A 148 5.40 3.29 -31.37
CA ASN A 148 6.11 2.76 -32.53
C ASN A 148 7.62 2.97 -32.33
N VAL A 149 8.33 1.87 -32.08
CA VAL A 149 9.80 1.84 -32.07
C VAL A 149 10.28 1.85 -33.52
N ILE A 150 10.80 2.97 -34.01
CA ILE A 150 11.40 3.08 -35.34
C ILE A 150 12.91 2.81 -35.22
N PHE A 151 13.39 1.74 -35.83
CA PHE A 151 14.82 1.47 -35.98
C PHE A 151 15.31 2.10 -37.28
N ASN A 152 16.10 3.18 -37.17
CA ASN A 152 16.83 3.70 -38.32
C ASN A 152 18.06 2.80 -38.58
N VAL A 153 17.95 1.96 -39.61
CA VAL A 153 19.07 1.14 -40.09
C VAL A 153 19.89 1.97 -41.06
N ILE A 154 21.14 2.28 -40.68
CA ILE A 154 22.10 2.91 -41.59
C ILE A 154 22.87 1.80 -42.29
N VAL A 155 22.63 1.62 -43.59
CA VAL A 155 23.42 0.71 -44.43
C VAL A 155 24.57 1.51 -45.05
N PRO A 156 25.84 1.13 -44.85
CA PRO A 156 26.95 1.77 -45.55
C PRO A 156 26.90 1.47 -47.05
N GLU A 157 26.97 2.50 -47.89
CA GLU A 157 27.12 2.33 -49.34
C GLU A 157 28.51 1.77 -49.66
N ILE A 158 28.53 0.57 -50.24
CA ILE A 158 29.74 -0.01 -50.83
C ILE A 158 29.91 0.67 -52.19
N LYS A 159 30.82 1.64 -52.29
CA LYS A 159 31.23 2.19 -53.59
C LYS A 159 31.94 1.08 -54.36
N ALA A 160 31.30 0.57 -55.41
CA ALA A 160 31.97 -0.25 -56.40
C ALA A 160 33.10 0.59 -57.01
N LYS A 161 34.29 0.00 -57.04
CA LYS A 161 35.50 0.59 -57.58
C LYS A 161 35.38 0.49 -59.10
N ASP A 162 35.28 1.62 -59.79
CA ASP A 162 35.29 1.67 -61.25
C ASP A 162 36.60 1.03 -61.76
N GLU A 163 36.47 -0.02 -62.57
CA GLU A 163 37.57 -0.58 -63.35
C GLU A 163 37.65 0.17 -64.68
N ASP A 164 38.71 0.93 -64.87
CA ASP A 164 39.37 1.23 -66.15
C ASP A 164 40.90 1.19 -65.93
#